data_AF-A0A537Q3Y5-F1
#
_entry.id   AF-A0A537Q3Y5-F1
#
_cell.length_a   1.000
_cell.length_b   1.000
_cell.length_c   1.000
_cell.angle_alpha   90.00
_cell.angle_beta   90.00
_cell.angle_gamma   90.00
#
_symmetry.space_group_name_H-M   'P 1'
#
loop_
_entity.id
_entity.type
_entity.pdbx_description
1 polymer ?
#
loop_
_entity_poly.entity_id
_entity_poly.type
_entity_poly.pdbx_seq_one_letter_code
_entity_poly.pdbx_strand_id
1 'polypeptide(L)'
;MPRPRLGALPMTAAERQARRRAKLRRLGDTLTRAPVPRGLPRPRRWAAAVTALIALQDEYRAWLDRLPESLAGSKTADKLQAITELDLDELLAVDPPRGYGRD
;
A
#
# COMPACT_ATOMS: atom_id res chain seq x y z
N MET A 1 -1.03 -42.36 -25.98
CA MET A 1 -1.85 -41.16 -26.27
C MET A 1 -3.18 -41.61 -26.85
N PRO A 2 -4.34 -41.44 -26.19
CA PRO A 2 -5.60 -41.83 -26.80
C PRO A 2 -5.96 -40.84 -27.91
N ARG A 3 -6.21 -41.35 -29.11
CA ARG A 3 -6.60 -40.57 -30.30
C ARG A 3 -7.98 -39.94 -30.09
N PRO A 4 -8.22 -38.68 -30.54
CA PRO A 4 -9.54 -38.09 -30.48
C PRO A 4 -10.50 -38.87 -31.39
N ARG A 5 -11.69 -39.21 -30.88
CA ARG A 5 -12.75 -39.86 -31.66
C ARG A 5 -13.32 -38.84 -32.67
N LEU A 6 -13.05 -39.06 -33.95
CA LEU A 6 -13.76 -38.43 -35.06
C LEU A 6 -15.26 -38.76 -34.92
N GLY A 7 -16.08 -37.77 -34.58
CA GLY A 7 -17.52 -37.94 -34.33
C GLY A 7 -18.06 -37.25 -33.08
N ALA A 8 -17.22 -36.59 -32.26
CA ALA A 8 -17.73 -35.76 -31.18
C ALA A 8 -18.38 -34.49 -31.76
N LEU A 9 -19.71 -34.37 -31.60
CA LEU A 9 -20.44 -33.13 -31.90
C LEU A 9 -19.69 -31.93 -31.27
N PRO A 10 -19.51 -30.81 -31.98
CA PRO A 10 -18.89 -29.64 -31.39
C PRO A 10 -19.73 -29.23 -30.18
N MET A 11 -19.08 -29.09 -29.01
CA MET A 11 -19.76 -28.74 -27.78
C MET A 11 -20.68 -27.53 -27.98
N THR A 12 -21.93 -27.65 -27.57
CA THR A 12 -22.87 -26.53 -27.66
C THR A 12 -22.45 -25.41 -26.70
N ALA A 13 -22.96 -24.20 -26.92
CA ALA A 13 -22.71 -23.08 -26.01
C ALA A 13 -23.14 -23.41 -24.56
N ALA A 14 -24.26 -24.13 -24.40
CA ALA A 14 -24.79 -24.56 -23.12
C ALA A 14 -23.84 -25.53 -22.40
N GLU A 15 -23.29 -26.52 -23.12
CA GLU A 15 -22.34 -27.48 -22.55
C GLU A 15 -21.01 -26.83 -22.20
N ARG A 16 -20.54 -25.88 -23.02
CA ARG A 16 -19.35 -25.06 -22.71
C ARG A 16 -19.56 -24.27 -21.42
N GLN A 17 -20.74 -23.67 -21.26
CA GLN A 17 -21.07 -22.92 -20.06
C GLN A 17 -21.21 -23.84 -18.83
N ALA A 18 -21.82 -25.01 -18.98
CA ALA A 18 -21.92 -26.01 -17.91
C ALA A 18 -20.54 -26.50 -17.45
N ARG A 19 -19.62 -26.80 -18.39
CA ARG A 19 -18.23 -27.15 -18.08
C ARG A 19 -17.51 -26.03 -17.36
N ARG A 20 -17.66 -24.78 -17.80
CA ARG A 20 -17.03 -23.62 -17.14
C ARG A 20 -17.54 -23.45 -15.71
N ARG A 21 -18.86 -23.58 -15.49
CA ARG A 21 -19.43 -23.54 -14.13
C ARG A 21 -18.94 -24.68 -13.26
N ALA A 22 -18.87 -25.90 -13.79
CA ALA A 22 -18.33 -27.05 -13.06
C ALA A 22 -16.85 -26.87 -12.70
N LYS A 23 -16.04 -26.32 -13.61
CA LYS A 23 -14.63 -25.98 -13.36
C LYS A 23 -14.49 -24.91 -12.26
N LEU A 24 -15.29 -23.85 -12.31
CA LEU A 24 -15.28 -22.81 -11.28
C LEU A 24 -15.74 -23.32 -9.92
N ARG A 25 -16.76 -24.20 -9.87
CA ARG A 25 -17.18 -24.88 -8.62
C ARG A 25 -16.08 -25.74 -8.02
N ARG A 26 -15.33 -26.48 -8.84
CA ARG A 26 -14.16 -27.26 -8.39
C ARG A 26 -12.98 -26.40 -7.92
N LEU A 27 -12.85 -25.19 -8.45
CA LEU A 27 -11.89 -24.18 -8.01
C LEU A 27 -12.39 -23.36 -6.81
N GLY A 28 -13.64 -23.58 -6.38
CA GLY A 28 -14.28 -22.80 -5.31
C GLY A 28 -13.46 -22.78 -4.02
N ASP A 29 -12.79 -23.88 -3.68
CA ASP A 29 -11.94 -23.99 -2.48
C ASP A 29 -10.62 -23.20 -2.57
N THR A 30 -10.10 -22.92 -3.77
CA THR A 30 -8.89 -22.09 -3.93
C THR A 30 -9.22 -20.60 -4.12
N LEU A 31 -10.48 -20.26 -4.37
CA LEU A 31 -10.95 -18.88 -4.56
C LEU A 31 -11.48 -18.22 -3.27
N THR A 32 -11.64 -18.98 -2.17
CA THR A 32 -12.09 -18.47 -0.86
C THR A 32 -10.97 -17.87 -0.01
N ARG A 33 -9.74 -17.77 -0.51
CA ARG A 33 -8.75 -16.89 0.14
C ARG A 33 -9.17 -15.46 -0.17
N ALA A 34 -9.88 -14.83 0.77
CA ALA A 34 -10.18 -13.41 0.73
C ALA A 34 -8.92 -12.67 0.25
N PRO A 35 -9.02 -11.78 -0.75
CA PRO A 35 -7.87 -11.00 -1.15
C PRO A 35 -7.36 -10.31 0.10
N VAL A 36 -6.08 -10.53 0.46
CA VAL A 36 -5.43 -9.74 1.50
C VAL A 36 -5.78 -8.28 1.22
N PRO A 37 -6.34 -7.53 2.19
CA PRO A 37 -6.79 -6.16 1.93
C PRO A 37 -5.65 -5.44 1.23
N ARG A 38 -5.92 -4.99 -0.01
CA ARG A 38 -4.91 -4.31 -0.80
C ARG A 38 -4.56 -3.05 -0.02
N GLY A 39 -3.32 -2.96 0.46
CA GLY A 39 -2.84 -1.77 1.14
C GLY A 39 -3.06 -0.52 0.29
N LEU A 40 -2.96 0.66 0.92
CA LEU A 40 -3.06 1.94 0.24
C LEU A 40 -2.14 1.97 -1.01
N PRO A 41 -2.59 2.57 -2.13
CA PRO A 41 -1.75 2.72 -3.31
C PRO A 41 -0.52 3.57 -2.98
N ARG A 42 0.58 3.38 -3.72
CA ARG A 42 1.90 3.99 -3.42
C ARG A 42 1.83 5.51 -3.20
N PRO A 43 1.15 6.33 -4.04
CA PRO A 43 0.99 7.77 -3.80
C PRO A 43 0.29 8.12 -2.48
N ARG A 44 -0.75 7.36 -2.12
CA ARG A 44 -1.47 7.60 -0.86
C ARG A 44 -0.64 7.20 0.35
N ARG A 45 0.21 6.18 0.23
CA ARG A 45 1.18 5.82 1.28
C ARG A 45 2.27 6.87 1.44
N TRP A 46 2.75 7.46 0.33
CA TRP A 46 3.69 8.58 0.35
C TRP A 46 3.09 9.76 1.11
N ALA A 47 1.93 10.26 0.68
CA ALA A 47 1.25 11.38 1.32
C ALA A 47 0.98 11.11 2.82
N ALA A 48 0.50 9.91 3.16
CA ALA A 48 0.27 9.54 4.57
C ALA A 48 1.56 9.52 5.40
N ALA A 49 2.68 9.04 4.84
CA ALA A 49 3.96 9.01 5.53
C ALA A 49 4.52 10.42 5.75
N VAL A 50 4.47 11.29 4.73
CA VAL A 50 4.92 12.69 4.84
C VAL A 50 4.11 13.42 5.90
N THR A 51 2.77 13.32 5.87
CA THR A 51 1.91 13.92 6.90
C THR A 51 2.23 13.41 8.30
N ALA A 52 2.49 12.11 8.45
CA ALA A 52 2.87 11.54 9.75
C ALA A 52 4.22 12.06 10.26
N LEU A 53 5.20 12.25 9.36
CA LEU A 53 6.49 12.84 9.72
C LEU A 53 6.35 14.30 10.16
N ILE A 54 5.54 15.09 9.45
CA ILE A 54 5.27 16.50 9.82
C ILE A 54 4.61 16.57 11.20
N ALA A 55 3.59 15.75 11.44
CA ALA A 55 2.92 15.72 12.75
C ALA A 55 3.90 15.35 13.89
N LEU A 56 4.77 14.36 13.67
CA LEU A 56 5.81 14.01 14.65
C LEU A 56 6.79 15.16 14.87
N GLN A 57 7.20 15.87 13.82
CA GLN A 57 8.08 17.03 13.95
C GLN A 57 7.44 18.11 14.82
N ASP A 58 6.14 18.39 14.64
CA ASP A 58 5.41 19.35 15.47
C ASP A 58 5.34 18.89 16.94
N GLU A 59 5.11 17.60 17.19
CA GLU A 59 5.15 17.03 18.54
C GLU A 59 6.53 17.19 19.19
N TYR A 60 7.61 16.94 18.45
CA TYR A 60 8.98 17.14 18.94
C TYR A 60 9.33 18.61 19.14
N ARG A 61 8.85 19.52 18.28
CA ARG A 61 8.99 20.97 18.45
C ARG A 61 8.30 21.43 19.73
N ALA A 62 7.05 21.01 19.93
CA ALA A 62 6.32 21.31 21.16
C ALA A 62 6.98 20.72 22.41
N TRP A 63 7.69 19.59 22.29
CA TRP A 63 8.49 19.06 23.39
C TRP A 63 9.73 19.94 23.65
N LEU A 64 10.47 20.33 22.61
CA LEU A 64 11.61 21.24 22.74
C LEU A 64 11.22 22.56 23.40
N ASP A 65 10.09 23.16 22.99
CA ASP A 65 9.59 24.43 23.53
C ASP A 65 9.22 24.36 25.02
N ARG A 66 8.90 23.16 25.52
CA ARG A 66 8.55 22.90 26.93
C ARG A 66 9.73 22.37 27.74
N LEU A 67 10.91 22.26 27.14
CA LEU A 67 12.07 21.69 27.81
C LEU A 67 12.53 22.62 28.94
N PRO A 68 12.74 22.11 30.18
CA PRO A 68 13.29 22.91 31.26
C PRO A 68 14.69 23.43 30.92
N GLU A 69 15.01 24.64 31.37
CA GLU A 69 16.34 25.26 31.18
C GLU A 69 17.48 24.39 31.73
N SER A 70 17.24 23.61 32.78
CA SER A 70 18.23 22.68 33.34
C SER A 70 18.63 21.55 32.37
N LEU A 71 17.85 21.33 31.31
CA LEU A 71 18.13 20.37 30.24
C LEU A 71 18.52 21.06 28.92
N ALA A 72 18.64 22.39 28.91
CA ALA A 72 19.21 23.13 27.79
C ALA A 72 20.65 22.68 27.54
N GLY A 73 21.01 22.44 26.27
CA GLY A 73 22.32 21.92 25.88
C GLY A 73 22.57 20.44 26.24
N SER A 74 21.54 19.71 26.69
CA SER A 74 21.64 18.26 26.86
C SER A 74 21.60 17.54 25.52
N LYS A 75 22.10 16.29 25.49
CA LYS A 75 21.97 15.41 24.31
C LYS A 75 20.52 15.19 23.86
N THR A 76 19.56 15.36 24.76
CA THR A 76 18.13 15.29 24.42
C THR A 76 17.70 16.52 23.64
N ALA A 77 18.11 17.72 24.08
CA ALA A 77 17.86 18.97 23.37
C ALA A 77 18.46 18.92 21.96
N ASP A 78 19.71 18.45 21.82
CA ASP A 78 20.37 18.34 20.51
C ASP A 78 19.60 17.43 19.54
N LYS A 79 19.06 16.30 20.03
CA LYS A 79 18.27 15.38 19.20
C LYS A 79 16.92 15.96 18.81
N LEU A 80 16.26 16.66 19.73
CA LEU A 80 15.01 17.35 19.44
C LEU A 80 15.24 18.44 18.38
N GLN A 81 16.27 19.26 18.58
CA GLN A 81 16.70 20.28 17.62
C GLN A 81 16.92 19.67 16.24
N ALA A 82 17.73 18.60 16.15
CA ALA A 82 18.03 17.94 14.88
C ALA A 82 16.78 17.42 14.15
N ILE A 83 15.75 16.96 14.88
CA ILE A 83 14.47 16.54 14.27
C ILE A 83 13.67 17.76 13.79
N THR A 84 13.63 18.83 14.59
CA THR A 84 12.86 20.04 14.28
C THR A 84 13.45 20.87 13.15
N GLU A 85 14.74 20.73 12.88
CA GLU A 85 15.47 21.39 11.78
C GLU A 85 15.35 20.68 10.44
N LEU A 86 14.79 19.46 10.39
CA LEU A 86 14.56 18.77 9.13
C LEU A 86 13.59 19.58 8.25
N ASP A 87 14.00 19.91 7.03
CA ASP A 87 13.10 20.47 6.03
C ASP A 87 12.21 19.36 5.44
N LEU A 88 10.99 19.25 5.97
CA LEU A 88 10.00 18.29 5.50
C LEU A 88 9.09 18.88 4.41
N ASP A 89 9.17 20.19 4.14
CA ASP A 89 8.38 20.85 3.10
C ASP A 89 8.88 20.41 1.72
N GLU A 90 10.19 20.15 1.58
CA GLU A 90 10.75 19.51 0.38
C GLU A 90 10.08 18.16 0.07
N LEU A 91 9.79 17.34 1.09
CA LEU A 91 9.11 16.05 0.92
C LEU A 91 7.62 16.23 0.59
N LEU A 92 6.98 17.27 1.14
CA LEU A 92 5.59 17.60 0.86
C LEU A 92 5.39 18.06 -0.59
N ALA A 93 6.38 18.74 -1.16
CA ALA A 93 6.35 19.25 -2.54
C ALA A 93 6.51 18.15 -3.61
N VAL A 94 6.98 16.95 -3.26
CA VAL A 94 7.16 15.84 -4.21
C VAL A 94 5.80 15.28 -4.63
N ASP A 95 5.52 15.28 -5.94
CA ASP A 95 4.39 14.54 -6.54
C ASP A 95 4.84 13.11 -6.93
N PRO A 96 4.43 12.07 -6.18
CA PRO A 96 4.83 10.70 -6.48
C PRO A 96 4.08 10.15 -7.70
N PRO A 97 4.73 9.31 -8.53
CA PRO A 97 4.12 8.75 -9.74
C PRO A 97 2.89 7.91 -9.42
N ARG A 98 1.82 8.06 -10.21
CA ARG A 98 0.52 7.39 -10.02
C ARG A 98 0.53 5.94 -10.51
N GLY A 99 1.59 5.56 -11.21
CA GLY A 99 1.83 4.24 -11.78
C GLY A 99 1.76 4.24 -13.30
N TYR A 100 2.10 3.11 -13.92
CA TYR A 100 2.15 2.99 -15.38
C TYR A 100 0.85 3.47 -16.07
N GLY A 101 0.99 4.44 -16.98
CA GLY A 101 -0.08 4.97 -17.81
C GLY A 101 -1.13 5.81 -17.08
N ARG A 102 -0.80 6.34 -15.89
CA ARG A 102 -1.69 7.23 -15.09
C ARG A 102 -1.12 8.62 -14.82
N ASP A 103 0.09 8.86 -15.31
CA ASP A 103 0.78 10.14 -15.30
C ASP A 103 0.74 10.74 -16.71
#